data_AF-A0A962W353-F1
#
_entry.id   AF-A0A962W353-F1
#
_cell.length_a   1.000
_cell.length_b   1.000
_cell.length_c   1.000
_cell.angle_alpha   90.00
_cell.angle_beta   90.00
_cell.angle_gamma   90.00
#
_symmetry.space_group_name_H-M   'P 1'
#
loop_
_entity.id
_entity.type
_entity.pdbx_description
1 polymer ?
#
loop_
_entity_poly.entity_id
_entity_poly.type
_entity_poly.pdbx_seq_one_letter_code
_entity_poly.pdbx_strand_id
1 'polypeptide(L)' 'FLRELEDFLTEDEAKRVLQAIVDWGRYAELFAYDYRTGVFSAENPGETPAEE' A
#
# COMPACT_ATOMS: atom_id res chain seq x y z
N PHE A 1 1.83 8.56 2.98
CA PHE A 1 2.80 7.84 2.13
C PHE A 1 2.85 8.29 0.67
N LEU A 2 1.80 8.15 -0.17
CA LEU A 2 1.89 8.59 -1.59
C LEU A 2 2.38 10.04 -1.73
N ARG A 3 1.81 10.96 -0.93
CA ARG A 3 2.23 12.36 -0.90
C ARG A 3 3.70 12.54 -0.51
N GLU A 4 4.23 11.70 0.38
CA GLU A 4 5.65 11.74 0.75
C GLU A 4 6.54 11.26 -0.42
N LEU A 5 6.06 10.34 -1.26
CA LEU A 5 6.77 9.96 -2.49
C LEU A 5 6.74 11.10 -3.52
N GLU A 6 5.62 11.82 -3.62
CA GLU A 6 5.45 12.98 -4.50
C GLU A 6 6.36 14.17 -4.12
N ASP A 7 6.88 14.21 -2.88
CA ASP A 7 7.90 15.20 -2.49
C ASP A 7 9.24 14.99 -3.23
N PHE A 8 9.47 13.79 -3.79
CA PHE A 8 10.74 13.40 -4.46
C PHE A 8 10.56 12.91 -5.90
N LEU A 9 9.34 12.53 -6.28
CA LEU A 9 9.02 11.92 -7.55
C LEU A 9 7.91 12.70 -8.26
N THR A 10 7.83 12.59 -9.59
CA THR A 10 6.63 13.05 -10.29
C THR A 10 5.42 12.24 -9.83
N GLU A 11 4.22 12.81 -9.96
CA GLU A 11 2.98 12.14 -9.54
C GLU A 11 2.84 10.73 -10.15
N ASP A 12 3.14 10.58 -11.44
CA ASP A 12 3.08 9.29 -12.13
C ASP A 12 4.12 8.29 -11.61
N GLU A 13 5.35 8.76 -11.33
CA GLU A 13 6.41 7.90 -10.81
C GLU A 13 6.15 7.52 -9.35
N ALA A 14 5.62 8.42 -8.53
CA ALA A 14 5.20 8.15 -7.17
C ALA A 14 4.15 7.05 -7.12
N LYS A 15 3.13 7.11 -8.00
CA LYS A 15 2.11 6.05 -8.14
C LYS A 15 2.72 4.72 -8.58
N ARG A 16 3.63 4.74 -9.56
CA ARG A 16 4.32 3.54 -10.05
C ARG A 16 5.16 2.89 -8.96
N VAL A 17 5.93 3.67 -8.20
CA VAL A 17 6.76 3.18 -7.09
C VAL A 17 5.89 2.64 -5.96
N LEU A 18 4.84 3.35 -5.57
CA LEU A 18 3.88 2.86 -4.59
C LEU A 18 3.29 1.50 -5.00
N GLN A 19 2.86 1.37 -6.26
CA GLN A 19 2.33 0.12 -6.79
C GLN A 19 3.35 -1.01 -6.66
N ALA A 20 4.61 -0.76 -7.05
CA ALA A 20 5.68 -1.76 -6.94
C ALA A 20 5.89 -2.20 -5.47
N ILE A 21 5.95 -1.26 -4.52
CA ILE A 21 6.13 -1.57 -3.10
C ILE A 21 4.97 -2.42 -2.57
N VAL A 22 3.73 -2.07 -2.92
CA VAL A 22 2.53 -2.81 -2.51
C VAL A 22 2.51 -4.22 -3.08
N ASP A 23 2.85 -4.38 -4.36
CA ASP A 23 2.87 -5.70 -5.01
C ASP A 23 3.92 -6.63 -4.40
N TRP A 24 5.13 -6.12 -4.17
CA TRP A 24 6.19 -6.88 -3.49
C TRP A 24 5.84 -7.19 -2.04
N GLY A 25 5.25 -6.24 -1.31
CA GLY A 25 4.82 -6.41 0.07
C GLY A 25 3.74 -7.48 0.21
N ARG A 26 2.76 -7.49 -0.70
CA ARG A 26 1.70 -8.51 -0.75
C ARG A 26 2.26 -9.88 -1.11
N TYR A 27 3.15 -9.96 -2.11
CA TYR A 27 3.80 -11.24 -2.49
C TYR A 27 4.58 -11.86 -1.33
N ALA A 28 5.23 -11.03 -0.51
CA ALA A 28 5.98 -11.48 0.66
C ALA A 28 5.14 -11.57 1.95
N GLU A 29 3.83 -11.31 1.89
CA GLU A 29 2.91 -11.28 3.04
C GLU A 29 3.40 -10.37 4.19
N LEU A 30 4.07 -9.27 3.86
CA LEU A 30 4.68 -8.37 4.87
C LEU A 30 3.69 -7.35 5.45
N PHE A 31 2.75 -6.88 4.63
CA PHE A 31 1.75 -5.87 5.00
C PHE A 31 0.59 -5.83 4.00
N ALA A 32 -0.51 -5.22 4.42
CA ALA A 32 -1.61 -4.77 3.59
C ALA A 32 -1.51 -3.25 3.30
N TYR A 33 -2.10 -2.81 2.19
CA TYR A 33 -2.23 -1.39 1.83
C TYR A 33 -3.64 -1.08 1.35
N ASP A 34 -4.29 -0.10 1.97
CA ASP A 34 -5.61 0.40 1.56
C ASP A 34 -5.45 1.66 0.70
N TYR A 35 -5.81 1.56 -0.58
CA TYR A 35 -5.74 2.67 -1.54
C TYR A 35 -6.74 3.80 -1.26
N ARG A 36 -7.83 3.54 -0.52
CA ARG A 36 -8.84 4.55 -0.20
C ARG A 36 -8.35 5.48 0.90
N THR A 37 -7.69 4.91 1.91
CA THR A 37 -7.20 5.64 3.08
C THR A 37 -5.71 5.98 2.99
N GLY A 38 -4.95 5.27 2.16
CA GLY A 38 -3.51 5.45 1.99
C GLY A 38 -2.68 4.88 3.16
N VAL A 39 -3.24 3.93 3.91
CA VAL A 39 -2.67 3.39 5.16
C VAL A 39 -2.11 1.98 4.93
N PHE A 40 -0.97 1.71 5.58
CA PHE A 40 -0.40 0.37 5.68
C PHE A 40 -0.84 -0.30 6.98
N SER A 41 -1.09 -1.61 6.93
CA SER A 41 -1.37 -2.45 8.11
C SER A 41 -0.51 -3.72 8.07
N ALA A 42 -0.12 -4.22 9.24
CA ALA A 42 0.52 -5.53 9.38
C ALA A 42 -0.50 -6.68 9.45
N GLU A 43 -1.80 -6.37 9.49
CA GLU A 43 -2.87 -7.37 9.50
C GLU A 43 -3.01 -8.05 8.14
N ASN A 44 -3.51 -9.30 8.18
CA ASN A 44 -3.48 -10.24 7.07
C ASN A 44 -4.13 -9.65 5.80
N PRO A 45 -3.40 -9.46 4.69
CA PRO A 45 -3.91 -8.84 3.48
C PRO A 45 -4.96 -9.73 2.81
N GLY A 46 -6.24 -9.50 3.12
CA GLY A 46 -7.37 -10.22 2.52
C GLY A 46 -8.43 -10.69 3.51
N GLU A 47 -8.20 -10.56 4.82
CA GLU A 47 -9.23 -10.83 5.81
C GLU A 47 -10.23 -9.66 5.83
N THR A 48 -11.42 -9.92 5.30
CA THR A 48 -12.58 -9.12 5.69
C THR A 48 -12.79 -9.41 7.18
N PRO A 49 -12.94 -8.39 8.06
CA PRO A 49 -13.25 -8.67 9.46
C PRO A 49 -14.46 -9.60 9.47
N ALA A 50 -14.36 -10.75 10.15
CA ALA A 50 -15.53 -11.56 10.38
C ALA A 50 -16.58 -10.65 11.02
N GLU A 51 -17.76 -10.53 10.40
CA GLU A 51 -18.88 -9.82 10.99
C GLU A 51 -19.16 -10.48 12.36
N GLU A 52 -18.92 -9.74 13.45
CA GLU A 52 -19.41 -10.06 14.79
C GLU A 52 -20.83 -9.51 15.00
#